data_AF-A0A0F5EW32-F1
#
_entry.id   AF-A0A0F5EW32-F1
#
_cell.length_a   1.000
_cell.length_b   1.000
_cell.length_c   1.000
_cell.angle_alpha   90.00
_cell.angle_beta   90.00
_cell.angle_gamma   90.00
#
_symmetry.space_group_name_H-M   'P 1'
#
loop_
_entity.id
_entity.type
_entity.pdbx_description
1 polymer ?
#
loop_
_entity_poly.entity_id
_entity_poly.type
_entity_poly.pdbx_seq_one_letter_code
_entity_poly.pdbx_strand_id
1 'polypeptide(L)'
;MTESQINQFFNTYEVLDQQLETASGFSAMVVREKSSGKNLFVIRGTQEPVDFLQDGMLVATGLAKAQVIDALNYFNKVTTPKGQTYNEIVSKITSPLSSSFSISI
;
A
#
# COMPACT_ATOMS: atom_id res chain seq x y z
N MET A 1 -12.09 15.72 -10.77
CA MET A 1 -12.75 16.06 -9.50
C MET A 1 -13.13 17.52 -9.54
N THR A 2 -14.30 17.88 -9.00
CA THR A 2 -14.70 19.29 -8.85
C THR A 2 -14.27 19.85 -7.49
N GLU A 3 -14.14 21.17 -7.38
CA GLU A 3 -13.81 21.84 -6.11
C GLU A 3 -14.85 21.53 -5.01
N SER A 4 -16.13 21.41 -5.39
CA SER A 4 -17.21 21.01 -4.48
C SER A 4 -16.98 19.61 -3.88
N GLN A 5 -16.52 18.64 -4.69
CA GLN A 5 -16.21 17.29 -4.20
C GLN A 5 -15.00 17.29 -3.26
N ILE A 6 -13.99 18.10 -3.56
CA ILE A 6 -12.81 18.27 -2.71
C ILE A 6 -13.20 18.87 -1.35
N ASN A 7 -13.99 19.94 -1.37
CA ASN A 7 -14.47 20.60 -0.17
C ASN A 7 -15.38 19.68 0.65
N GLN A 8 -16.26 18.91 0.02
CA GLN A 8 -17.09 17.92 0.70
C GLN A 8 -16.24 16.86 1.40
N PHE A 9 -15.19 16.38 0.75
CA PHE A 9 -14.26 15.43 1.36
C PHE A 9 -13.58 16.02 2.59
N PHE A 10 -12.97 17.20 2.48
CA PHE A 10 -12.28 17.83 3.61
C PHE A 10 -13.22 18.32 4.72
N ASN A 11 -14.49 18.58 4.42
CA ASN A 11 -15.51 18.87 5.44
C ASN A 11 -15.92 17.61 6.21
N THR A 12 -15.83 16.43 5.61
CA THR A 12 -16.23 15.16 6.21
C THR A 12 -15.08 14.45 6.92
N TYR A 13 -13.88 14.55 6.33
CA TYR A 13 -12.71 13.77 6.72
C TYR A 13 -11.50 14.65 7.02
N GLU A 14 -10.71 14.21 8.00
CA GLU A 14 -9.35 14.68 8.26
C GLU A 14 -8.37 13.63 7.76
N VAL A 15 -7.35 14.02 6.98
CA VAL A 15 -6.31 13.08 6.52
C VAL A 15 -5.26 12.94 7.61
N LEU A 16 -5.05 11.73 8.12
CA LEU A 16 -4.11 11.43 9.21
C LEU A 16 -2.73 10.97 8.68
N ASP A 17 -2.72 10.10 7.68
CA ASP A 17 -1.50 9.66 6.97
C ASP A 17 -1.86 9.28 5.53
N GLN A 18 -0.91 9.40 4.62
CA GLN A 18 -1.11 9.04 3.22
C GLN A 18 0.13 8.32 2.66
N GLN A 19 -0.12 7.17 2.03
CA GLN A 19 0.80 6.52 1.11
C GLN A 19 0.45 6.94 -0.32
N LEU A 20 1.31 7.77 -0.90
CA LEU A 20 1.30 8.04 -2.33
C LEU A 20 1.60 6.76 -3.10
N GLU A 21 1.26 6.77 -4.39
CA GLU A 21 1.47 5.64 -5.27
C GLU A 21 2.90 5.11 -5.21
N THR A 22 3.03 3.84 -4.86
CA THR A 22 4.29 3.09 -4.86
C THR A 22 4.60 2.56 -6.26
N ALA A 23 5.80 2.01 -6.46
CA ALA A 23 6.19 1.38 -7.71
C ALA A 23 5.30 0.17 -8.09
N SER A 24 4.61 -0.45 -7.13
CA SER A 24 3.65 -1.54 -7.40
C SER A 24 2.26 -1.02 -7.81
N GLY A 25 2.03 0.29 -7.76
CA GLY A 25 0.72 0.91 -7.97
C GLY A 25 -0.15 0.97 -6.71
N PHE A 26 0.36 0.52 -5.55
CA PHE A 26 -0.36 0.62 -4.28
C PHE A 26 -0.42 2.08 -3.79
N SER A 27 -1.61 2.54 -3.39
CA SER A 27 -1.83 3.80 -2.70
C SER A 27 -2.95 3.64 -1.68
N ALA A 28 -2.76 4.27 -0.51
CA ALA A 28 -3.73 4.23 0.56
C ALA A 28 -3.64 5.47 1.44
N MET A 29 -4.66 5.71 2.25
CA MET A 29 -4.67 6.79 3.23
C MET A 29 -5.42 6.36 4.49
N VAL A 30 -5.05 6.93 5.62
CA VAL A 30 -5.84 6.87 6.84
C VAL A 30 -6.54 8.20 6.99
N VAL A 31 -7.86 8.15 7.10
CA VAL A 31 -8.67 9.34 7.34
C VAL A 31 -9.47 9.19 8.62
N ARG A 32 -9.77 10.29 9.30
CA ARG A 32 -10.71 10.34 10.40
C ARG A 32 -12.00 10.97 9.94
N GLU A 33 -13.11 10.27 10.11
CA GLU A 33 -14.43 10.86 9.93
C GLU A 33 -14.70 11.82 11.09
N LYS A 34 -14.97 13.10 10.79
CA LYS A 34 -15.13 14.14 11.81
C LYS A 34 -16.38 13.96 12.67
N SER A 35 -17.45 13.40 12.11
CA SER A 35 -18.73 13.22 12.80
C SER A 35 -18.68 12.12 13.87
N SER A 36 -18.00 11.01 13.59
CA SER A 36 -17.97 9.83 14.46
C SER A 36 -16.64 9.64 15.19
N GLY A 37 -15.58 10.33 14.76
CA GLY A 37 -14.21 10.13 15.24
C GLY A 37 -13.57 8.82 14.77
N LYS A 38 -14.25 8.04 13.92
CA LYS A 38 -13.72 6.75 13.42
C LYS A 38 -12.57 6.98 12.46
N ASN A 39 -11.51 6.19 12.63
CA ASN A 39 -10.42 6.12 11.66
C ASN A 39 -10.77 5.08 10.58
N LEU A 40 -10.66 5.47 9.32
CA LEU A 40 -10.91 4.65 8.15
C LEU A 40 -9.60 4.43 7.41
N PHE A 41 -9.34 3.17 7.06
CA PHE A 41 -8.24 2.79 6.19
C PHE A 41 -8.77 2.66 4.77
N VAL A 42 -8.34 3.55 3.88
CA VAL A 42 -8.84 3.66 2.51
C VAL A 42 -7.75 3.25 1.55
N ILE A 43 -8.03 2.26 0.69
CA ILE A 43 -7.10 1.75 -0.31
C ILE A 43 -7.65 2.10 -1.70
N ARG A 44 -6.80 2.62 -2.58
CA ARG A 44 -7.16 2.86 -3.98
C ARG A 44 -7.20 1.52 -4.72
N GLY A 45 -8.25 1.27 -5.51
CA GLY A 45 -8.31 0.12 -6.40
C GLY A 45 -7.28 0.19 -7.54
N THR A 46 -7.06 -0.93 -8.21
CA THR A 46 -6.22 -1.03 -9.40
C THR A 46 -6.84 -0.25 -10.56
N GLN A 47 -6.06 0.60 -11.24
CA GLN A 47 -6.57 1.50 -12.29
C GLN A 47 -7.00 0.79 -13.58
N GLU A 48 -6.62 -0.47 -13.82
CA GLU A 48 -6.90 -1.21 -15.07
C GLU A 48 -7.38 -2.65 -14.78
N PRO A 49 -8.70 -2.90 -14.67
CA PRO A 49 -9.26 -4.25 -14.52
C PRO A 49 -9.31 -5.05 -15.83
N VAL A 50 -9.22 -4.38 -16.98
CA VAL A 50 -9.43 -5.00 -18.31
C VAL A 50 -8.19 -5.78 -18.76
N ASP A 51 -6.99 -5.29 -18.45
CA ASP A 51 -5.72 -6.02 -18.68
C ASP A 51 -5.55 -7.24 -17.76
N PHE A 52 -6.24 -7.25 -16.61
CA PHE A 52 -6.15 -8.28 -15.58
C PHE A 52 -6.90 -9.59 -15.96
N LEU A 53 -7.92 -9.47 -16.81
CA LEU A 53 -8.79 -10.59 -17.22
C LEU A 53 -8.38 -11.22 -18.56
N GLN A 54 -7.73 -10.45 -19.46
CA GLN A 54 -7.21 -11.01 -20.71
C GLN A 54 -5.94 -11.82 -20.50
N ASP A 55 -5.14 -11.47 -19.49
CA ASP A 55 -3.97 -12.23 -19.07
C ASP A 55 -4.27 -12.94 -17.74
N GLY A 56 -4.64 -14.23 -17.78
CA GLY A 56 -4.72 -15.15 -16.63
C GLY A 56 -3.38 -15.36 -15.88
N MET A 57 -2.52 -14.35 -15.89
CA MET A 57 -1.10 -14.29 -15.58
C MET A 57 -0.83 -13.66 -14.19
N LEU A 58 -1.87 -13.31 -13.44
CA LEU A 58 -1.75 -12.85 -12.05
C LEU A 58 -1.16 -13.83 -11.07
N VAL A 59 -1.23 -15.11 -11.41
CA VAL A 59 -0.55 -16.17 -10.66
C VAL A 59 0.96 -16.17 -10.94
N ALA A 60 1.44 -15.48 -12.00
CA ALA A 60 2.83 -15.55 -12.48
C ALA A 60 3.69 -14.28 -12.28
N THR A 61 3.12 -13.07 -12.15
CA THR A 61 3.90 -11.82 -12.31
C THR A 61 4.52 -11.22 -11.05
N GLY A 62 4.16 -11.68 -9.84
CA GLY A 62 4.69 -11.09 -8.59
C GLY A 62 4.20 -9.67 -8.28
N LEU A 63 3.45 -9.03 -9.17
CA LEU A 63 2.90 -7.68 -8.98
C LEU A 63 1.81 -7.65 -7.89
N ALA A 64 0.92 -8.64 -7.86
CA ALA A 64 -0.05 -8.80 -6.78
C ALA A 64 0.66 -9.02 -5.43
N LYS A 65 1.77 -9.76 -5.43
CA LYS A 65 2.60 -9.97 -4.24
C LYS A 65 3.25 -8.66 -3.77
N ALA A 66 3.75 -7.84 -4.69
CA ALA A 66 4.33 -6.53 -4.38
C ALA A 66 3.29 -5.57 -3.80
N GLN A 67 2.10 -5.48 -4.40
CA GLN A 67 0.99 -4.66 -3.88
C GLN A 67 0.53 -5.11 -2.49
N VAL A 68 0.46 -6.43 -2.24
CA VAL A 68 0.13 -6.96 -0.91
C VAL A 68 1.21 -6.64 0.11
N ILE A 69 2.49 -6.72 -0.26
CA ILE A 69 3.61 -6.35 0.62
C ILE A 69 3.55 -4.87 0.98
N ASP A 70 3.36 -4.00 -0.01
CA ASP A 70 3.23 -2.55 0.21
C ASP A 70 2.03 -2.23 1.10
N ALA A 71 0.90 -2.92 0.91
CA ALA A 71 -0.28 -2.78 1.75
C ALA A 71 -0.04 -3.20 3.20
N LEU A 72 0.62 -4.35 3.42
CA LEU A 72 0.94 -4.84 4.76
C LEU A 72 1.96 -3.94 5.46
N ASN A 73 2.99 -3.48 4.75
CA ASN A 73 4.00 -2.57 5.30
C ASN A 73 3.36 -1.24 5.69
N TYR A 74 2.51 -0.68 4.84
CA TYR A 74 1.81 0.55 5.15
C TYR A 74 0.83 0.37 6.31
N PHE A 75 0.07 -0.73 6.35
CA PHE A 75 -0.82 -1.06 7.47
C PHE A 75 -0.05 -1.15 8.79
N ASN A 76 1.08 -1.87 8.81
CA ASN A 76 1.92 -1.98 9.99
C ASN A 76 2.45 -0.61 10.44
N LYS A 77 2.90 0.23 9.50
CA LYS A 77 3.36 1.60 9.79
C LYS A 77 2.27 2.42 10.50
N VAL A 78 1.05 2.42 9.98
CA VAL A 78 -0.03 3.30 10.51
C VAL A 78 -0.72 2.76 11.75
N THR A 79 -0.59 1.46 12.04
CA THR A 79 -1.13 0.82 13.26
C THR A 79 -0.10 0.72 14.39
N THR A 80 1.20 0.86 14.08
CA THR A 80 2.26 0.86 15.08
C THR A 80 2.28 2.19 15.85
N PRO A 81 2.23 2.17 17.20
CA PRO A 81 2.31 3.39 17.98
C PRO A 81 3.59 4.19 17.71
N LYS A 82 3.50 5.52 17.77
CA LYS A 82 4.65 6.41 17.57
C LYS A 82 5.80 6.02 18.49
N GLY A 83 7.01 5.91 17.92
CA GLY A 83 8.23 5.53 18.65
C GLY A 83 8.46 4.02 18.78
N GLN A 84 7.54 3.18 18.28
CA GLN A 84 7.76 1.73 18.18
C GLN A 84 8.23 1.34 16.78
N THR A 85 9.08 0.33 16.71
CA THR A 85 9.58 -0.25 15.45
C THR A 85 8.61 -1.29 14.94
N TYR A 86 8.38 -1.33 13.63
CA TYR A 86 7.70 -2.42 12.95
C TYR A 86 8.66 -3.13 11.99
N ASN A 87 8.39 -4.41 11.72
CA ASN A 87 9.16 -5.17 10.74
C ASN A 87 8.59 -4.90 9.34
N GLU A 88 9.44 -4.43 8.44
CA GLU A 88 9.09 -4.30 7.04
C GLU A 88 9.25 -5.66 6.34
N ILE A 89 8.23 -6.06 5.60
CA ILE A 89 8.29 -7.21 4.71
C ILE A 89 9.06 -6.79 3.48
N VAL A 90 10.25 -7.34 3.30
CA VAL A 90 11.07 -7.12 2.11
C VAL A 90 10.92 -8.33 1.19
N SER A 91 10.32 -8.12 0.02
CA SER A 91 10.42 -9.10 -1.07
C SER A 91 11.87 -9.10 -1.57
N LYS A 92 12.66 -10.12 -1.20
CA LYS A 92 13.82 -10.49 -2.01
C LYS A 92 13.26 -10.94 -3.36
N ILE A 93 13.29 -10.07 -4.36
CA ILE A 93 13.29 -10.52 -5.74
C ILE A 93 14.62 -11.25 -5.88
N THR A 94 14.65 -12.55 -5.62
CA THR A 94 15.75 -13.39 -6.08
C THR A 94 15.64 -13.41 -7.59
N SER A 95 16.35 -12.49 -8.24
CA SER A 95 16.86 -12.76 -9.58
C SER A 95 17.54 -14.13 -9.51
N PRO A 96 17.17 -15.12 -10.34
CA PRO A 96 17.92 -16.35 -10.41
C PRO A 96 19.20 -16.02 -11.15
N LEU A 97 20.21 -15.49 -10.45
CA LEU A 97 21.62 -15.52 -10.82
C LEU A 97 22.46 -14.99 -9.65
N SER A 98 23.12 -15.94 -8.99
CA SER A 98 24.31 -15.84 -8.15
C SER A 98 24.47 -14.62 -7.25
N SER A 99 24.37 -14.86 -5.95
CA SER A 99 25.37 -14.29 -5.03
C SER A 99 25.58 -15.27 -3.88
N SER A 100 26.61 -16.09 -4.05
CA SER A 100 27.23 -16.85 -2.97
C SER A 100 27.75 -15.86 -1.93
N PHE A 101 27.25 -15.95 -0.70
CA PHE A 101 27.90 -15.34 0.46
C PHE A 101 28.55 -16.45 1.27
N SER A 102 29.88 -16.54 1.18
CA SER A 102 30.69 -17.29 2.13
C SER A 102 30.76 -16.48 3.43
N ILE A 103 30.35 -17.08 4.54
CA ILE A 103 30.73 -16.62 5.87
C ILE A 103 31.91 -17.48 6.29
N SER A 104 33.10 -16.88 6.35
CA SER A 104 34.23 -17.46 7.05
C SER A 104 34.02 -17.20 8.55
N ILE A 105 34.01 -18.28 9.33
CA ILE A 105 34.18 -18.25 10.78
C ILE A 105 35.68 -18.28 11.08
#